data_AF-A0A951U1X3-F1
#
_entry.id   AF-A0A951U1X3-F1
#
_cell.length_a   1.000
_cell.length_b   1.000
_cell.length_c   1.000
_cell.angle_alpha   90.00
_cell.angle_beta   90.00
_cell.angle_gamma   90.00
#
_symmetry.space_group_name_H-M   'P 1'
#
loop_
_entity.id
_entity.type
_entity.pdbx_description
1 polymer ?
#
loop_
_entity_poly.entity_id
_entity_poly.type
_entity_poly.pdbx_seq_one_letter_code
_entity_poly.pdbx_strand_id
1 'polypeptide(L)' 'MPIPNAENAIVEIRKLRDYCLNPNHDNGKHKARLSLASLGMTAESAEELREILKRSPRL' A
#
# COMPACT_ATOMS: atom_id res chain seq x y z
N MET A 1 1.30 13.99 10.70
CA MET A 1 2.34 13.47 11.63
C MET A 1 3.09 12.36 10.89
N PRO A 2 4.43 12.43 10.76
CA PRO A 2 5.19 11.34 10.17
C PRO A 2 5.09 10.08 11.06
N ILE A 3 5.12 8.90 10.45
CA ILE A 3 5.16 7.63 11.18
C ILE A 3 6.62 7.43 11.65
N PRO A 4 6.89 7.34 12.97
CA PRO A 4 8.23 7.08 13.46
C PRO A 4 8.78 5.75 12.94
N ASN A 5 10.06 5.71 12.57
CA ASN A 5 10.75 4.50 12.09
C ASN A 5 10.09 3.82 10.87
N ALA A 6 9.43 4.58 10.00
CA ALA A 6 8.76 4.04 8.80
C ALA A 6 9.72 3.22 7.91
N GLU A 7 11.00 3.58 7.87
CA GLU A 7 12.04 2.85 7.14
C GLU A 7 12.24 1.41 7.62
N ASN A 8 11.94 1.16 8.90
CA ASN A 8 12.03 -0.15 9.56
C ASN A 8 10.70 -0.93 9.51
N ALA A 9 9.65 -0.35 8.89
CA ALA A 9 8.35 -1.01 8.80
C ALA A 9 8.43 -2.28 7.93
N ILE A 10 7.87 -3.37 8.45
CA ILE A 10 7.69 -4.61 7.68
C ILE A 10 6.40 -4.47 6.88
N VAL A 11 6.56 -4.21 5.58
CA VAL A 11 5.45 -4.11 4.64
C VAL A 11 5.54 -5.28 3.67
N GLU A 12 4.80 -6.35 3.98
CA GLU A 12 4.75 -7.53 3.12
C GLU A 12 4.15 -7.20 1.75
N ILE A 13 4.95 -7.40 0.69
CA ILE A 13 4.53 -7.09 -0.67
C ILE A 13 3.26 -7.85 -1.09
N ARG A 14 3.11 -9.10 -0.64
CA ARG A 14 1.91 -9.92 -0.89
C ARG A 14 0.66 -9.33 -0.26
N LYS A 15 0.77 -8.70 0.90
CA LYS A 15 -0.37 -8.03 1.55
C LYS A 15 -0.81 -6.79 0.79
N LEU A 16 0.12 -6.11 0.12
CA LEU A 16 -0.21 -5.01 -0.80
C LEU A 16 -0.82 -5.54 -2.09
N ARG A 17 -0.08 -6.37 -2.83
CA ARG A 17 -0.45 -6.82 -4.18
C ARG A 17 -1.64 -7.77 -4.18
N ASP A 18 -1.63 -8.78 -3.32
CA ASP A 18 -2.55 -9.91 -3.41
C ASP A 18 -3.82 -9.69 -2.55
N TYR A 19 -3.78 -8.73 -1.61
CA TYR A 19 -4.89 -8.37 -0.72
C TYR A 19 -5.36 -6.91 -0.88
N CYS A 20 -4.56 -5.93 -0.45
CA CYS A 20 -5.02 -4.54 -0.33
C CYS A 20 -5.34 -3.88 -1.68
N LEU A 21 -4.59 -4.20 -2.73
CA LEU A 21 -4.72 -3.63 -4.07
C LEU A 21 -5.35 -4.62 -5.06
N ASN A 22 -5.79 -5.78 -4.58
CA ASN A 22 -6.41 -6.80 -5.41
C ASN A 22 -7.95 -6.62 -5.44
N PRO A 23 -8.53 -6.22 -6.59
CA PRO A 23 -9.98 -6.07 -6.71
C PRO A 23 -10.73 -7.41 -6.65
N ASN A 24 -10.05 -8.54 -6.91
CA ASN A 24 -10.64 -9.88 -6.89
C ASN A 24 -10.55 -10.55 -5.51
N HIS A 25 -9.89 -9.96 -4.52
CA HIS A 25 -9.80 -10.56 -3.20
C HIS A 25 -11.12 -10.36 -2.44
N ASP A 26 -11.66 -11.45 -1.87
CA ASP A 26 -12.96 -11.48 -1.17
C ASP A 26 -13.15 -10.33 -0.18
N ASN A 27 -12.19 -10.14 0.72
CA ASN A 27 -12.17 -9.07 1.72
C ASN A 27 -11.39 -7.81 1.26
N GLY A 28 -10.38 -7.96 0.40
CA GLY A 28 -9.46 -6.90 0.00
C GLY A 28 -10.04 -5.92 -1.03
N LYS A 29 -11.04 -6.34 -1.82
CA LYS A 29 -11.65 -5.57 -2.90
C LYS A 29 -12.12 -4.16 -2.54
N HIS A 30 -12.58 -3.95 -1.31
CA HIS A 30 -13.03 -2.63 -0.84
C HIS A 30 -11.85 -1.66 -0.64
N LYS A 31 -10.69 -2.18 -0.21
CA LYS A 31 -9.45 -1.40 -0.11
C LYS A 31 -8.91 -1.11 -1.51
N ALA A 32 -8.93 -2.10 -2.40
CA ALA A 32 -8.49 -1.93 -3.78
C ALA A 32 -9.31 -0.85 -4.50
N ARG A 33 -10.64 -0.85 -4.32
CA ARG A 33 -11.52 0.19 -4.85
C ARG A 33 -11.18 1.57 -4.33
N LEU A 34 -10.94 1.71 -3.02
CA LEU A 34 -10.58 2.99 -2.42
C LEU A 34 -9.22 3.48 -2.93
N SER A 35 -8.20 2.62 -2.94
CA SER A 35 -6.87 2.94 -3.45
C SER A 35 -6.91 3.37 -4.92
N LEU A 36 -7.70 2.69 -5.75
CA LEU A 36 -7.89 3.09 -7.15
C LEU A 36 -8.61 4.44 -7.26
N ALA A 37 -9.71 4.63 -6.53
CA ALA A 37 -10.51 5.85 -6.61
C ALA A 37 -9.79 7.09 -6.06
N SER A 38 -8.99 6.94 -5.01
CA SER A 38 -8.31 8.05 -4.36
C SER A 38 -6.92 8.33 -4.92
N LEU A 39 -6.19 7.29 -5.36
CA LEU A 39 -4.77 7.38 -5.70
C LEU A 39 -4.42 6.81 -7.08
N GLY A 40 -5.38 6.24 -7.81
CA GLY A 40 -5.11 5.58 -9.10
C GLY A 40 -4.27 4.30 -8.98
N MET A 41 -4.07 3.77 -7.76
CA MET A 41 -3.18 2.64 -7.51
C MET A 41 -3.86 1.30 -7.73
N THR A 42 -3.17 0.40 -8.42
CA THR A 42 -3.59 -0.99 -8.66
C THR A 42 -2.58 -1.96 -8.04
N ALA A 43 -2.79 -3.26 -8.18
CA ALA A 43 -1.82 -4.27 -7.75
C ALA A 43 -0.43 -4.08 -8.37
N GLU A 44 -0.32 -3.44 -9.54
CA GLU A 44 0.95 -3.11 -10.20
C GLU A 44 1.74 -2.03 -9.43
N SER A 45 1.03 -1.15 -8.72
CA SER A 45 1.63 -0.10 -7.88
C SER A 45 2.17 -0.63 -6.54
N ALA A 46 2.10 -1.94 -6.26
CA ALA A 46 2.40 -2.49 -4.94
C ALA A 46 3.84 -2.22 -4.46
N GLU A 47 4.82 -2.33 -5.35
CA GLU A 47 6.23 -2.03 -5.01
C GLU A 47 6.43 -0.53 -4.75
N GLU A 48 5.87 0.32 -5.61
CA GLU A 48 5.92 1.78 -5.43
C GLU A 48 5.27 2.20 -4.09
N LEU A 49 4.10 1.67 -3.79
CA LEU A 49 3.41 1.93 -2.53
C LEU A 49 4.24 1.47 -1.33
N ARG A 50 4.93 0.33 -1.44
CA ARG A 50 5.82 -0.14 -0.36
C ARG A 50 6.92 0.87 -0.08
N GLU A 51 7.55 1.40 -1.12
CA GLU A 51 8.61 2.40 -0.96
C GLU A 51 8.07 3.71 -0.40
N ILE A 52 6.88 4.14 -0.82
CA ILE A 52 6.21 5.31 -0.24
C ILE A 52 5.93 5.10 1.25
N LEU A 53 5.41 3.94 1.65
CA LEU A 53 5.09 3.63 3.05
C LEU A 53 6.33 3.55 3.93
N LYS A 54 7.47 3.16 3.36
CA LYS A 54 8.76 3.10 4.07
C LYS A 54 9.51 4.43 4.09
N ARG A 55 9.06 5.44 3.35
CA ARG A 55 9.65 6.78 3.43
C ARG A 55 9.22 7.46 4.72
N SER A 56 10.19 7.69 5.60
CA SER A 56 10.06 8.68 6.66
C SER A 56 10.31 10.07 6.09
N PRO A 57 9.38 11.04 6.20
CA PRO A 57 9.70 12.44 5.94
C PRO A 57 10.84 12.85 6.87
N ARG A 58 12.00 13.21 6.32
CA ARG A 58 13.04 13.88 7.10
C ARG A 58 12.46 15.22 7.54
N LEU A 59 12.08 15.32 8.81
CA LEU A 59 11.77 16.59 9.46
C LEU A 59 13.06 17.41 9.61
#